data_AF-A0A1I8CQL9-F1
#
_entry.id   AF-A0A1I8CQL9-F1
#
_cell.length_a   1.000
_cell.length_b   1.000
_cell.length_c   1.000
_cell.angle_alpha   90.00
_cell.angle_beta   90.00
_cell.angle_gamma   90.00
#
_symmetry.space_group_name_H-M   'P 1'
#
loop_
_entity.id
_entity.type
_entity.pdbx_description
1 polymer ?
#
loop_
_entity_poly.entity_id
_entity_poly.type
_entity_poly.pdbx_seq_one_letter_code
_entity_poly.pdbx_strand_id
1 'polypeptide(L)'
;MIGKIIIAILVTFSIASKLPLPPLENSATECSRNRTYTDCGSACQPKCGDVDAHMPCILMCMPPGCYCGGDYAINEDDKCILKIDCPGNRPIAVTKSTPPPPVDCLRNENWDLEGSDCERNCKNRFYENLCIKIKREPACTCSFERGFVRGKHDECIRAEDCNKN
;
A
#
# COMPACT_ATOMS: atom_id res chain seq x y z
N MET A 1 -75.33 -15.32 47.54
CA MET A 1 -74.32 -14.32 47.94
C MET A 1 -73.06 -14.61 47.16
N ILE A 2 -72.77 -13.71 46.23
CA ILE A 2 -71.72 -13.78 45.21
C ILE A 2 -70.49 -13.07 45.81
N GLY A 3 -69.40 -13.80 46.02
CA GLY A 3 -68.22 -13.34 46.77
C GLY A 3 -66.90 -13.66 46.07
N LYS A 4 -66.57 -12.83 45.07
CA LYS A 4 -65.23 -12.32 44.71
C LYS A 4 -64.00 -13.14 45.14
N ILE A 5 -63.41 -13.92 44.23
CA ILE A 5 -61.94 -14.16 44.16
C ILE A 5 -61.58 -14.26 42.67
N ILE A 6 -61.54 -13.12 41.97
CA ILE A 6 -60.32 -12.49 41.44
C ILE A 6 -59.42 -13.46 40.64
N ILE A 7 -59.79 -13.61 39.37
CA ILE A 7 -58.94 -13.60 38.17
C ILE A 7 -57.49 -14.04 38.43
N ALA A 8 -57.21 -15.33 38.16
CA ALA A 8 -55.86 -15.80 37.90
C ALA A 8 -55.33 -15.04 36.67
N ILE A 9 -54.46 -14.06 36.94
CA ILE A 9 -53.87 -13.18 35.94
C ILE A 9 -52.94 -14.05 35.08
N LEU A 10 -53.43 -14.45 33.92
CA LEU A 10 -52.57 -14.80 32.78
C LEU A 10 -51.86 -13.51 32.36
N VAL A 11 -50.82 -13.14 33.12
CA VAL A 11 -49.82 -12.19 32.61
C VAL A 11 -49.12 -12.96 31.51
N THR A 12 -49.65 -12.86 30.30
CA THR A 12 -48.85 -13.07 29.10
C THR A 12 -47.69 -12.10 29.25
N PHE A 13 -46.55 -12.64 29.66
CA PHE A 13 -45.27 -11.99 29.57
C PHE A 13 -45.02 -11.76 28.07
N SER A 14 -45.62 -10.69 27.53
CA SER A 14 -45.05 -9.97 26.41
C SER A 14 -43.77 -9.35 26.93
N ILE A 15 -42.75 -10.19 27.14
CA ILE A 15 -41.37 -9.75 27.12
C ILE A 15 -41.16 -9.36 25.66
N ALA A 16 -41.58 -8.14 25.34
CA ALA A 16 -40.92 -7.40 24.29
C ALA A 16 -39.48 -7.31 24.78
N SER A 17 -38.68 -8.28 24.37
CA SER A 17 -37.23 -8.23 24.41
C SER A 17 -36.87 -7.01 23.57
N LYS A 18 -36.91 -5.83 24.19
CA LYS A 18 -36.15 -4.69 23.73
C LYS A 18 -34.70 -5.14 23.87
N LEU A 19 -34.21 -5.86 22.86
CA LEU A 19 -32.79 -5.83 22.58
C LEU A 19 -32.46 -4.35 22.54
N PRO A 20 -31.51 -3.86 23.36
CA PRO A 20 -30.98 -2.54 23.18
C PRO A 20 -30.44 -2.50 21.75
N LEU A 21 -31.21 -1.90 20.85
CA LEU A 21 -30.66 -1.48 19.58
C LEU A 21 -29.51 -0.53 19.99
N PRO A 22 -28.28 -0.75 19.50
CA PRO A 22 -27.23 0.24 19.71
C PRO A 22 -27.81 1.58 19.25
N PRO A 23 -27.68 2.65 20.05
CA PRO A 23 -28.16 3.96 19.62
C PRO A 23 -27.55 4.23 18.25
N LEU A 24 -28.41 4.36 17.24
CA LEU A 24 -28.02 4.86 15.93
C LEU A 24 -27.58 6.29 16.19
N GLU A 25 -26.29 6.46 16.42
CA GLU A 25 -25.65 7.74 16.68
C GLU A 25 -25.69 8.56 15.39
N ASN A 26 -26.86 9.11 15.11
CA ASN A 26 -27.01 10.27 14.24
C ASN A 26 -26.67 11.51 15.08
N SER A 27 -25.39 11.64 15.38
CA SER A 27 -24.78 12.96 15.52
C SER A 27 -24.14 13.28 14.18
N ALA A 28 -24.38 14.47 13.65
CA ALA A 28 -23.78 14.91 12.41
C ALA A 28 -22.24 14.98 12.54
N THR A 29 -21.60 13.87 12.20
CA THR A 29 -20.55 13.78 11.18
C THR A 29 -19.21 14.47 11.42
N GLU A 30 -18.70 14.50 12.66
CA GLU A 30 -17.24 14.51 12.81
C GLU A 30 -16.76 13.07 12.97
N CYS A 31 -16.43 12.44 11.83
CA CYS A 31 -15.69 11.19 11.87
C CYS A 31 -14.37 11.44 12.62
N SER A 32 -14.27 10.85 13.80
CA SER A 32 -13.08 10.94 14.62
C SER A 32 -11.90 10.21 13.97
N ARG A 33 -10.68 10.67 14.25
CA ARG A 33 -9.43 9.94 14.00
C ARG A 33 -9.21 9.57 12.52
N ASN A 34 -9.25 10.56 11.63
CA ASN A 34 -8.92 10.42 10.20
C ASN A 34 -9.83 9.49 9.37
N ARG A 35 -11.03 9.18 9.88
CA ARG A 35 -12.05 8.48 9.09
C ARG A 35 -12.87 9.51 8.30
N THR A 36 -13.40 9.11 7.15
CA THR A 36 -14.25 9.96 6.31
C THR A 36 -15.67 9.40 6.29
N TYR A 37 -16.66 10.27 6.44
CA TYR A 37 -18.06 9.87 6.31
C TYR A 37 -18.39 9.67 4.84
N THR A 38 -19.07 8.58 4.53
CA THR A 38 -19.60 8.33 3.19
C THR A 38 -20.90 7.55 3.29
N ASP A 39 -21.83 7.83 2.37
CA ASP A 39 -23.09 7.10 2.22
C ASP A 39 -22.89 5.72 1.56
N CYS A 40 -21.73 5.52 0.92
CA CYS A 40 -21.29 4.27 0.31
C CYS A 40 -19.85 3.97 0.78
N GLY A 41 -19.73 3.15 1.82
CA GLY A 41 -18.42 2.76 2.37
C GLY A 41 -17.75 1.65 1.57
N SER A 42 -16.42 1.59 1.64
CA SER A 42 -15.65 0.47 1.07
C SER A 42 -15.81 -0.79 1.93
N ALA A 43 -16.06 -1.94 1.29
CA ALA A 43 -16.03 -3.25 1.92
C ALA A 43 -14.62 -3.67 2.37
N CYS A 44 -13.58 -3.07 1.80
CA CYS A 44 -12.17 -3.39 2.10
C CYS A 44 -11.47 -2.13 2.62
N GLN A 45 -11.66 -1.84 3.90
CA GLN A 45 -10.87 -0.79 4.55
C GLN A 45 -9.41 -1.26 4.66
N PRO A 46 -8.44 -0.41 4.30
CA PRO A 46 -7.02 -0.74 4.37
C PRO A 46 -6.59 -0.99 5.81
N LYS A 47 -5.78 -2.03 6.04
CA LYS A 47 -5.16 -2.34 7.33
C LYS A 47 -3.65 -2.23 7.21
N CYS A 48 -2.96 -1.92 8.30
CA CYS A 48 -1.51 -1.79 8.31
C CYS A 48 -0.73 -3.05 7.86
N GLY A 49 -1.33 -4.24 7.95
CA GLY A 49 -0.74 -5.48 7.42
C GLY A 49 -0.98 -5.71 5.92
N ASP A 50 -1.86 -4.94 5.28
CA ASP A 50 -2.33 -5.13 3.90
C ASP A 50 -1.90 -3.99 2.95
N VAL A 51 -1.04 -3.09 3.43
CA VAL A 51 -0.63 -1.85 2.75
C VAL A 51 0.09 -2.06 1.40
N ASP A 52 0.74 -3.21 1.20
CA ASP A 52 1.40 -3.59 -0.06
C ASP A 52 0.61 -4.60 -0.89
N ALA A 53 -0.53 -5.08 -0.39
CA ALA A 53 -1.34 -6.05 -1.09
C ALA A 53 -2.36 -5.32 -1.98
N HIS A 54 -2.21 -5.44 -3.31
CA HIS A 54 -3.31 -5.21 -4.25
C HIS A 54 -4.37 -6.31 -4.09
N MET A 55 -5.02 -6.35 -2.94
CA MET A 55 -6.04 -7.35 -2.66
C MET A 55 -7.29 -7.01 -3.49
N PRO A 56 -7.80 -7.95 -4.32
CA PRO A 56 -9.07 -7.76 -5.01
C PRO A 56 -10.16 -7.39 -4.01
N CYS A 57 -10.81 -6.25 -4.24
CA CYS A 57 -11.91 -5.77 -3.41
C CYS A 57 -13.21 -5.78 -4.21
N ILE A 58 -14.29 -6.25 -3.59
CA ILE A 58 -15.62 -6.16 -4.17
C ILE A 58 -16.10 -4.71 -4.13
N LEU A 59 -16.59 -4.20 -5.26
CA LEU A 59 -17.15 -2.84 -5.39
C LEU A 59 -18.61 -2.79 -4.89
N MET A 60 -18.84 -3.23 -3.65
CA MET A 60 -20.14 -3.13 -3.00
C MET A 60 -20.16 -1.95 -2.03
N CYS A 61 -21.24 -1.16 -2.04
CA CYS A 61 -21.46 -0.09 -1.09
C CYS A 61 -21.83 -0.65 0.28
N MET A 62 -20.97 -0.45 1.26
CA MET A 62 -21.30 -0.64 2.67
C MET A 62 -22.20 0.51 3.17
N PRO A 63 -23.00 0.30 4.22
CA PRO A 63 -23.94 1.30 4.73
C PRO A 63 -23.29 2.66 5.08
N PRO A 64 -24.07 3.76 5.12
CA PRO A 64 -23.56 5.06 5.51
C PRO A 64 -22.83 5.03 6.86
N GLY A 65 -21.65 5.64 6.93
CA GLY A 65 -20.82 5.64 8.14
C GLY A 65 -19.42 6.20 7.95
N CYS A 66 -18.58 6.07 8.97
CA CYS A 66 -17.19 6.54 8.96
C CYS A 66 -16.22 5.42 8.56
N TYR A 67 -15.51 5.61 7.45
CA TYR A 67 -14.58 4.64 6.88
C TYR A 67 -13.14 5.16 6.86
N CYS A 68 -12.19 4.27 7.09
CA CYS A 68 -10.76 4.53 6.87
C CYS A 68 -10.43 4.24 5.40
N GLY A 69 -9.69 5.13 4.73
CA GLY A 69 -9.39 5.01 3.30
C GLY A 69 -8.34 5.99 2.82
N GLY A 70 -8.05 5.99 1.51
CA GLY A 70 -7.04 6.88 0.92
C GLY A 70 -5.62 6.59 1.42
N ASP A 71 -4.97 7.60 2.00
CA ASP A 71 -3.61 7.50 2.56
C ASP A 71 -3.56 6.96 4.00
N TYR A 72 -4.71 6.54 4.54
CA TYR A 72 -4.83 6.00 5.89
C TYR A 72 -5.02 4.49 5.89
N ALA A 73 -4.70 3.85 7.01
CA ALA A 73 -4.93 2.44 7.27
C ALA A 73 -5.25 2.19 8.75
N ILE A 74 -6.00 1.12 9.00
CA ILE A 74 -6.38 0.69 10.35
C ILE A 74 -5.21 -0.07 10.98
N ASN A 75 -4.75 0.38 12.14
CA ASN A 75 -3.71 -0.28 12.93
C ASN A 75 -4.28 -1.34 13.89
N GLU A 76 -3.42 -1.99 14.67
CA GLU A 76 -3.82 -3.03 15.64
C GLU A 76 -4.72 -2.51 16.78
N ASP A 77 -4.70 -1.19 17.04
CA ASP A 77 -5.58 -0.52 18.03
C ASP A 77 -6.93 -0.07 17.42
N ASP A 78 -7.26 -0.48 16.19
CA ASP A 78 -8.43 -0.02 15.41
C ASP A 78 -8.47 1.52 15.16
N LYS A 79 -7.30 2.15 15.17
CA LYS A 79 -7.12 3.57 14.80
C LYS A 79 -6.80 3.68 13.32
N CYS A 80 -7.43 4.65 12.66
CA CYS A 80 -7.12 5.02 11.29
C CYS A 80 -5.96 6.03 11.31
N ILE A 81 -4.76 5.54 11.02
CA ILE A 81 -3.51 6.31 11.02
C ILE A 81 -2.99 6.45 9.59
N LEU A 82 -2.04 7.34 9.35
CA LEU A 82 -1.42 7.41 8.02
C LEU A 82 -0.73 6.08 7.73
N LYS A 83 -0.80 5.61 6.48
CA LYS A 83 -0.11 4.39 6.07
C LYS A 83 1.38 4.43 6.42
N ILE A 84 2.02 5.59 6.37
CA ILE A 84 3.44 5.77 6.74
C ILE A 84 3.72 5.53 8.24
N ASP A 85 2.70 5.59 9.09
CA ASP A 85 2.81 5.36 10.53
C ASP A 85 2.54 3.88 10.90
N CYS A 86 2.18 3.04 9.92
CA CYS A 86 1.95 1.62 10.16
C CYS A 86 3.25 0.90 10.58
N PRO A 87 3.19 0.00 11.57
CA PRO A 87 4.34 -0.84 11.92
C PRO A 87 4.71 -1.73 10.72
N GLY A 88 5.95 -1.67 10.27
CA GLY A 88 6.41 -2.33 9.04
C GLY A 88 6.48 -1.38 7.84
N ASN A 89 5.59 -0.39 7.78
CA ASN A 89 5.73 0.80 6.91
C ASN A 89 6.62 1.84 7.56
N ARG A 90 7.68 1.41 8.26
CA ARG A 90 8.82 2.30 8.32
C ARG A 90 9.08 2.58 6.84
N PRO A 91 8.98 3.83 6.33
CA PRO A 91 9.84 4.14 5.22
C PRO A 91 11.16 3.59 5.71
N ILE A 92 11.84 2.73 4.93
CA ILE A 92 13.24 2.48 5.22
C ILE A 92 13.70 3.86 5.60
N ALA A 93 14.12 4.00 6.86
CA ALA A 93 14.89 5.15 7.17
C ALA A 93 16.08 4.86 6.26
N VAL A 94 16.00 5.36 5.02
CA VAL A 94 16.77 6.49 4.64
C VAL A 94 16.69 7.43 5.86
N THR A 95 17.38 7.02 6.95
CA THR A 95 18.50 7.77 7.45
C THR A 95 18.92 8.51 6.22
N LYS A 96 18.88 9.83 6.26
CA LYS A 96 19.76 10.56 5.37
C LYS A 96 21.12 9.93 5.66
N SER A 97 21.43 8.82 4.96
CA SER A 97 22.73 8.28 4.77
C SER A 97 23.33 9.54 4.23
N THR A 98 24.24 10.06 5.03
CA THR A 98 25.30 10.93 4.56
C THR A 98 25.39 10.68 3.05
N PRO A 99 25.03 11.68 2.19
CA PRO A 99 24.88 11.44 0.76
C PRO A 99 26.05 10.55 0.36
N PRO A 100 25.78 9.39 -0.29
CA PRO A 100 26.82 8.41 -0.52
C PRO A 100 28.03 9.18 -1.07
N PRO A 101 29.24 8.92 -0.55
CA PRO A 101 30.42 9.65 -0.98
C PRO A 101 30.39 9.74 -2.51
N PRO A 102 30.73 10.89 -3.12
CA PRO A 102 30.59 11.11 -4.55
C PRO A 102 31.06 9.86 -5.30
N VAL A 103 30.12 9.14 -5.91
CA VAL A 103 30.45 7.88 -6.57
C VAL A 103 31.02 8.25 -7.93
N ASP A 104 32.34 8.21 -8.04
CA ASP A 104 33.02 8.33 -9.32
C ASP A 104 32.81 7.02 -10.10
N CYS A 105 31.77 7.01 -10.93
CA CYS A 105 31.54 5.92 -11.87
C CYS A 105 32.63 5.86 -12.94
N LEU A 106 32.86 4.66 -13.49
CA LEU A 106 33.84 4.48 -14.55
C LEU A 106 33.38 5.18 -15.84
N ARG A 107 34.30 5.26 -16.82
CA ARG A 107 34.04 5.93 -18.09
C ARG A 107 32.76 5.39 -18.74
N ASN A 108 31.86 6.32 -19.09
CA ASN A 108 30.56 6.08 -19.74
C ASN A 108 29.50 5.37 -18.88
N GLU A 109 29.73 5.22 -17.58
CA GLU A 109 28.71 4.77 -16.65
C GLU A 109 27.97 5.97 -16.04
N ASN A 110 26.76 5.75 -15.55
CA ASN A 110 26.00 6.71 -14.76
C ASN A 110 25.53 6.08 -13.46
N TRP A 111 25.52 6.89 -12.40
CA TRP A 111 24.92 6.47 -11.13
C TRP A 111 23.41 6.31 -11.31
N ASP A 112 22.92 5.10 -11.09
CA ASP A 112 21.50 4.77 -11.05
C ASP A 112 21.08 4.62 -9.58
N LEU A 113 20.38 5.64 -9.07
CA LEU A 113 19.91 5.67 -7.69
C LEU A 113 18.72 4.74 -7.46
N GLU A 114 17.93 4.46 -8.49
CA GLU A 114 16.74 3.60 -8.36
C GLU A 114 17.08 2.12 -8.50
N GLY A 115 18.27 1.84 -9.03
CA GLY A 115 18.80 0.51 -9.29
C GLY A 115 18.00 -0.21 -10.38
N SER A 116 18.65 -0.59 -11.48
CA SER A 116 18.00 -1.30 -12.58
C SER A 116 18.78 -2.54 -13.02
N ASP A 117 18.06 -3.55 -13.51
CA ASP A 117 18.61 -4.78 -14.11
C ASP A 117 18.65 -4.68 -15.66
N CYS A 118 18.76 -3.45 -16.17
CA CYS A 118 18.56 -3.14 -17.59
C CYS A 118 19.88 -2.97 -18.36
N GLU A 119 21.01 -3.23 -17.70
CA GLU A 119 22.30 -3.26 -18.37
C GLU A 119 22.34 -4.36 -19.42
N ARG A 120 22.66 -3.95 -20.65
CA ARG A 120 22.93 -4.87 -21.75
C ARG A 120 24.42 -5.09 -21.89
N ASN A 121 24.79 -6.21 -22.46
CA ASN A 121 26.13 -6.54 -22.89
C ASN A 121 26.15 -6.77 -24.42
N CYS A 122 27.33 -7.00 -24.97
CA CYS A 122 27.47 -7.22 -26.40
C CYS A 122 26.65 -8.40 -26.94
N LYS A 123 26.35 -9.43 -26.14
CA LYS A 123 25.58 -10.60 -26.58
C LYS A 123 24.08 -10.32 -26.68
N ASN A 124 23.54 -9.53 -25.75
CA ASN A 124 22.09 -9.28 -25.63
C ASN A 124 21.66 -7.88 -26.11
N ARG A 125 22.57 -7.07 -26.67
CA ARG A 125 22.30 -5.70 -27.14
C ARG A 125 21.14 -5.59 -28.12
N PHE A 126 20.88 -6.63 -28.91
CA PHE A 126 19.80 -6.69 -29.90
C PHE A 126 18.50 -7.31 -29.38
N TYR A 127 18.45 -7.76 -28.13
CA TYR A 127 17.24 -8.36 -27.59
C TYR A 127 16.22 -7.26 -27.29
N GLU A 128 15.03 -7.38 -27.86
CA GLU A 128 13.91 -6.51 -27.54
C GLU A 128 13.35 -6.89 -26.16
N ASN A 129 12.85 -5.90 -25.40
CA ASN A 129 12.17 -6.11 -24.12
C ASN A 129 12.97 -6.82 -23.01
N LEU A 130 14.31 -6.77 -23.04
CA LEU A 130 15.15 -7.39 -22.00
C LEU A 130 15.07 -6.68 -20.62
N CYS A 131 14.57 -5.45 -20.60
CA CYS A 131 14.51 -4.65 -19.38
C CYS A 131 13.15 -4.82 -18.71
N ILE A 132 13.11 -5.63 -17.65
CA ILE A 132 12.04 -5.56 -16.65
C ILE A 132 12.60 -4.64 -15.55
N LYS A 133 12.04 -3.43 -15.41
CA LYS A 133 12.46 -2.47 -14.38
C LYS A 133 12.11 -3.00 -12.99
N ILE A 134 12.93 -3.91 -12.48
CA ILE A 134 12.91 -4.37 -11.10
C ILE A 134 13.79 -3.39 -10.32
N LYS A 135 13.25 -2.78 -9.25
CA LYS A 135 14.03 -1.93 -8.36
C LYS A 135 15.15 -2.76 -7.72
N ARG A 136 16.39 -2.35 -7.94
CA ARG A 136 17.59 -2.95 -7.33
C ARG A 136 18.25 -1.95 -6.40
N GLU A 137 19.33 -2.37 -5.75
CA GLU A 137 20.18 -1.44 -5.02
C GLU A 137 20.85 -0.45 -5.99
N PRO A 138 21.13 0.79 -5.54
CA PRO A 138 21.82 1.79 -6.35
C PRO A 138 23.19 1.32 -6.86
N ALA A 139 23.51 1.56 -8.12
CA ALA A 139 24.78 1.15 -8.73
C ALA A 139 25.20 2.06 -9.89
N CYS A 140 26.48 2.04 -10.27
CA CYS A 140 26.94 2.58 -11.55
C CYS A 140 26.50 1.62 -12.67
N THR A 141 25.82 2.15 -13.69
CA THR A 141 25.29 1.34 -14.79
C THR A 141 25.61 1.91 -16.17
N CYS A 142 25.72 1.02 -17.15
CA CYS A 142 25.76 1.26 -18.58
C CYS A 142 24.34 1.52 -19.10
N SER A 143 24.03 2.78 -19.36
CA SER A 143 22.74 3.14 -19.94
C SER A 143 22.64 2.70 -21.40
N PHE A 144 21.85 1.66 -21.63
CA PHE A 144 21.50 1.21 -22.98
C PHE A 144 20.68 2.27 -23.73
N GLU A 145 19.84 3.04 -23.04
CA GLU A 145 19.10 4.17 -23.63
C GLU A 145 20.05 5.24 -24.20
N ARG A 146 21.25 5.37 -23.63
CA ARG A 146 22.33 6.23 -24.13
C ARG A 146 23.26 5.54 -25.16
N GLY A 147 22.93 4.30 -25.55
CA GLY A 147 23.66 3.53 -26.54
C GLY A 147 24.88 2.78 -26.01
N PHE A 148 25.01 2.61 -24.69
CA PHE A 148 26.13 1.90 -24.07
C PHE A 148 25.76 0.49 -23.63
N VAL A 149 26.73 -0.40 -23.67
CA VAL A 149 26.62 -1.79 -23.20
C VAL A 149 27.90 -2.19 -22.48
N ARG A 150 27.77 -3.13 -21.54
CA ARG A 150 28.88 -3.72 -20.81
C ARG A 150 29.66 -4.64 -21.75
N GLY A 151 30.93 -4.32 -21.91
CA GLY A 151 31.90 -5.06 -22.70
C GLY A 151 32.41 -6.30 -21.96
N LYS A 152 33.47 -6.91 -22.48
CA LYS A 152 33.95 -8.22 -21.99
C LYS A 152 34.94 -8.11 -20.82
N HIS A 153 35.57 -6.95 -20.64
CA HIS A 153 36.46 -6.63 -19.53
C HIS A 153 35.81 -5.62 -18.58
N ASP A 154 34.48 -5.65 -18.49
CA ASP A 154 33.68 -4.78 -17.62
C ASP A 154 33.70 -3.28 -18.02
N GLU A 155 34.14 -2.98 -19.23
CA GLU A 155 34.14 -1.63 -19.79
C GLU A 155 32.77 -1.22 -20.34
N CYS A 156 32.37 0.05 -20.12
CA CYS A 156 31.17 0.60 -20.72
C CYS A 156 31.47 1.22 -22.10
N ILE A 157 31.12 0.48 -23.16
CA ILE A 157 31.42 0.85 -24.56
C ILE A 157 30.15 1.11 -25.36
N ARG A 158 30.27 1.75 -26.51
CA ARG A 158 29.13 1.91 -27.42
C ARG A 158 28.71 0.55 -27.95
N ALA A 159 27.42 0.32 -28.08
CA ALA A 159 26.86 -0.94 -28.59
C ALA A 159 27.39 -1.32 -29.99
N GLU A 160 27.76 -0.33 -30.80
CA GLU A 160 28.37 -0.51 -32.12
C GLU A 160 29.82 -1.00 -32.08
N ASP A 161 30.54 -0.74 -30.98
CA ASP A 161 31.95 -1.11 -30.83
C ASP A 161 32.13 -2.55 -30.32
N CYS A 162 31.04 -3.28 -30.06
CA CYS A 162 31.07 -4.67 -29.62
C CYS A 162 31.84 -5.63 -30.53
N ASN A 163 31.96 -5.33 -31.83
CA ASN A 163 32.70 -6.16 -32.78
C ASN A 163 34.18 -5.78 -32.85
N LYS A 164 34.61 -4.73 -32.15
CA LYS A 164 35.98 -4.18 -32.18
C LYS A 164 36.75 -4.45 -30.89
N ASN A 165 36.08 -4.98 -29.85
CA ASN A 165 36.66 -5.15 -28.52
C ASN A 165 37.03 -6.59 -28.18
#